data_AF-A0A833GAF3-F1
#
_entry.id   AF-A0A833GAF3-F1
#
_cell.length_a   1.000
_cell.length_b   1.000
_cell.length_c   1.000
_cell.angle_alpha   90.00
_cell.angle_beta   90.00
_cell.angle_gamma   90.00
#
_symmetry.space_group_name_H-M   'P 1'
#
loop_
_entity.id
_entity.type
_entity.pdbx_description
1 polymer ?
#
loop_
_entity_poly.entity_id
_entity_poly.type
_entity_poly.pdbx_seq_one_letter_code
_entity_poly.pdbx_strand_id
1 'polypeptide(L)'
;MREIIEATGGPQYNKLKQLEARGFAVEKVREGRETRYFARPPAKPSYGATVTGKGQVTIPGEVRRRLGLRAGTKIRFVIEADDRVVVAPGDRSIRRLFGILGKPPRSATVEEMKKAVRDAAVDRFRRAVGKRK
;
A
#
# COMPACT_ATOMS: atom_id res chain seq x y z
N MET A 1 5.77 5.80 -15.65
CA MET A 1 6.48 4.84 -16.51
C MET A 1 5.49 4.39 -17.59
N ARG A 2 5.83 4.53 -18.87
CA ARG A 2 4.98 4.05 -19.98
C ARG A 2 5.33 2.57 -20.21
N GLU A 3 4.35 1.68 -20.15
CA GLU A 3 4.56 0.27 -20.50
C GLU A 3 4.26 0.12 -22.00
N ILE A 4 5.25 -0.31 -22.77
CA ILE A 4 5.11 -0.58 -24.20
C ILE A 4 4.63 -2.02 -24.33
N ILE A 5 3.46 -2.22 -24.92
CA ILE A 5 2.93 -3.55 -25.21
C ILE A 5 2.91 -3.69 -26.73
N GLU A 6 3.81 -4.53 -27.25
CA GLU A 6 3.77 -4.97 -28.64
C GLU A 6 2.63 -5.99 -28.78
N ALA A 7 1.61 -5.66 -29.58
CA ALA A 7 0.43 -6.52 -29.74
C ALA A 7 0.40 -7.13 -31.13
N THR A 8 0.89 -8.36 -31.22
CA THR A 8 0.81 -9.21 -32.41
C THR A 8 0.07 -10.50 -32.03
N GLY A 9 -1.27 -10.44 -31.89
CA GLY A 9 -2.12 -11.60 -31.61
C GLY A 9 -3.12 -11.50 -30.45
N GLY A 10 -3.95 -12.54 -30.30
CA GLY A 10 -5.07 -12.65 -29.35
C GLY A 10 -4.71 -12.53 -27.86
N PRO A 11 -3.59 -13.10 -27.36
CA PRO A 11 -3.18 -12.94 -25.96
C PRO A 11 -2.90 -11.49 -25.56
N GLN A 12 -2.36 -10.66 -26.48
CA GLN A 12 -2.12 -9.24 -26.20
C GLN A 12 -3.43 -8.44 -26.19
N TYR A 13 -4.42 -8.77 -27.03
CA TYR A 13 -5.75 -8.16 -26.97
C TYR A 13 -6.42 -8.35 -25.60
N ASN A 14 -6.35 -9.56 -25.04
CA ASN A 14 -6.88 -9.83 -23.71
C ASN A 14 -6.17 -9.02 -22.62
N LYS A 15 -4.85 -8.82 -22.75
CA LYS A 15 -4.07 -7.97 -21.83
C LYS A 15 -4.49 -6.51 -21.91
N LEU A 16 -4.71 -5.98 -23.11
CA LEU A 16 -5.21 -4.62 -23.32
C LEU A 16 -6.61 -4.43 -22.71
N LYS A 17 -7.52 -5.39 -22.92
CA LYS A 17 -8.86 -5.39 -22.29
C LYS A 17 -8.79 -5.40 -20.76
N GLN A 18 -7.88 -6.17 -20.18
CA GLN A 18 -7.65 -6.16 -18.72
C GLN A 18 -7.12 -4.81 -18.23
N LEU A 19 -6.26 -4.14 -19.00
CA LEU A 19 -5.73 -2.81 -18.64
C LEU A 19 -6.82 -1.72 -18.75
N GLU A 20 -7.62 -1.73 -19.82
CA GLU A 20 -8.80 -0.86 -19.95
C GLU A 20 -9.75 -1.04 -18.77
N ALA A 21 -10.07 -2.29 -18.39
CA ALA A 21 -10.93 -2.60 -17.25
C ALA A 21 -10.37 -2.11 -15.90
N ARG A 22 -9.05 -1.96 -15.80
CA ARG A 22 -8.36 -1.39 -14.63
C ARG A 22 -8.21 0.13 -14.68
N GLY A 23 -8.82 0.77 -15.67
CA GLY A 23 -8.84 2.23 -15.84
C GLY A 23 -7.60 2.80 -16.54
N PHE A 24 -6.78 1.96 -17.19
CA PHE A 24 -5.67 2.47 -17.99
C PHE A 24 -6.19 3.01 -19.32
N ALA A 25 -5.70 4.17 -19.73
CA ALA A 25 -5.94 4.69 -21.07
C ALA A 25 -4.99 3.99 -22.04
N VAL A 26 -5.52 3.29 -23.04
CA VAL A 26 -4.73 2.60 -24.06
C VAL A 26 -4.71 3.45 -25.34
N GLU A 27 -3.51 3.81 -25.79
CA GLU A 27 -3.28 4.51 -27.05
C GLU A 27 -2.62 3.55 -28.05
N LYS A 28 -3.04 3.62 -29.32
CA LYS A 28 -2.43 2.87 -30.42
C LYS A 28 -1.67 3.82 -31.33
N VAL A 29 -0.42 3.51 -31.64
CA VAL A 29 0.42 4.27 -32.57
C VAL A 29 0.84 3.33 -33.68
N ARG A 30 0.64 3.74 -34.94
CA ARG A 30 1.06 2.97 -36.11
C ARG A 30 2.43 3.45 -36.55
N GLU A 31 3.43 2.58 -36.48
CA GLU A 31 4.79 2.81 -36.96
C GLU A 31 5.05 1.88 -38.14
N GLY A 32 4.86 2.42 -39.36
CA GLY A 32 4.98 1.64 -40.60
C GLY A 32 3.97 0.49 -40.66
N ARG A 33 4.48 -0.75 -40.59
CA ARG A 33 3.69 -2.00 -40.62
C ARG A 33 3.32 -2.52 -39.22
N GLU A 34 3.87 -1.94 -38.17
CA GLU A 34 3.67 -2.35 -36.78
C GLU A 34 2.66 -1.42 -36.08
N THR A 35 1.85 -1.97 -35.19
CA THR A 35 0.98 -1.18 -34.30
C THR A 35 1.42 -1.38 -32.86
N ARG A 36 1.84 -0.29 -32.21
CA ARG A 36 2.27 -0.30 -30.81
C ARG A 36 1.17 0.22 -29.92
N TYR A 37 0.96 -0.45 -28.80
CA TYR A 37 -0.02 -0.05 -27.80
C TYR A 37 0.67 0.48 -26.55
N PHE A 38 0.20 1.62 -26.07
CA PHE A 38 0.72 2.30 -24.88
C PHE A 38 -0.38 2.36 -23.84
N ALA A 39 -0.15 1.82 -22.65
CA ALA A 39 -1.06 1.94 -21.53
C ALA A 39 -0.58 3.06 -20.58
N ARG A 40 -1.41 4.07 -20.35
CA ARG A 40 -1.19 5.08 -19.31
C ARG A 40 -2.00 4.73 -18.08
N PRO A 41 -1.41 4.72 -16.87
CA PRO A 41 -2.16 4.50 -15.64
C PRO A 41 -3.22 5.58 -15.49
N PRO A 42 -4.38 5.26 -14.86
CA PRO A 42 -5.38 6.27 -14.55
C PRO A 42 -4.74 7.41 -13.75
N ALA A 43 -5.13 8.64 -14.06
CA ALA A 43 -4.72 9.78 -13.26
C ALA A 43 -5.12 9.54 -11.80
N LYS A 44 -4.18 9.74 -10.87
CA LYS A 44 -4.52 9.71 -9.45
C LYS A 44 -5.52 10.86 -9.20
N PRO A 45 -6.63 10.64 -8.49
CA PRO A 45 -7.56 11.72 -8.18
C PRO A 45 -6.84 12.80 -7.39
N SER A 46 -6.92 14.04 -7.89
CA SER A 46 -6.36 15.23 -7.26
C SER A 46 -7.50 16.15 -6.83
N TYR A 47 -7.44 16.66 -5.61
CA TYR A 47 -8.43 17.59 -5.10
C TYR A 47 -7.72 18.89 -4.71
N GLY A 48 -8.23 20.03 -5.19
CA GLY A 48 -7.76 21.34 -4.76
C GLY A 48 -8.39 21.76 -3.43
N ALA A 49 -7.63 22.48 -2.62
CA ALA A 49 -8.13 23.14 -1.42
C ALA A 49 -7.35 24.44 -1.21
N THR A 50 -8.05 25.47 -0.72
CA THR A 50 -7.45 26.77 -0.39
C THR A 50 -7.15 26.82 1.09
N VAL A 51 -5.98 27.35 1.45
CA VAL A 51 -5.61 27.63 2.84
C VAL A 51 -6.35 28.90 3.28
N THR A 52 -7.08 28.83 4.39
CA THR A 52 -7.75 30.00 4.96
C THR A 52 -6.74 30.98 5.54
N GLY A 53 -7.14 32.23 5.82
CA GLY A 53 -6.26 33.22 6.46
C GLY A 53 -5.74 32.80 7.85
N LYS A 54 -6.35 31.79 8.47
CA LYS A 54 -5.91 31.20 9.75
C LYS A 54 -4.98 29.98 9.56
N GLY A 55 -4.55 29.68 8.34
CA GLY A 55 -3.67 28.54 8.05
C GLY A 55 -4.39 27.18 8.04
N GLN A 56 -5.72 27.15 7.92
CA GLN A 56 -6.48 25.89 7.90
C GLN A 56 -6.73 25.42 6.46
N VAL A 57 -6.68 24.12 6.22
CA VAL A 57 -7.08 23.50 4.94
C VAL A 57 -8.28 22.59 5.14
N THR A 58 -9.28 22.71 4.27
CA THR A 58 -10.45 21.83 4.29
C THR A 58 -10.15 20.53 3.56
N ILE A 59 -10.36 19.39 4.22
CA ILE A 59 -10.23 18.08 3.57
C ILE A 59 -11.50 17.79 2.75
N PRO A 60 -11.38 17.60 1.42
CA PRO A 60 -12.53 17.31 0.56
C PRO A 60 -13.30 16.06 0.99
N GLY A 61 -14.62 16.05 0.76
CA GLY A 61 -15.51 14.99 1.24
C GLY A 61 -15.10 13.58 0.81
N GLU A 62 -14.63 13.44 -0.43
CA GLU A 62 -14.17 12.16 -0.96
C GLU A 62 -12.88 11.66 -0.28
N VAL A 63 -11.95 12.57 0.01
CA VAL A 63 -10.72 12.25 0.77
C VAL A 63 -11.08 11.81 2.18
N ARG A 64 -12.00 12.50 2.87
CA ARG A 64 -12.47 12.10 4.21
C ARG A 64 -13.07 10.69 4.20
N ARG A 65 -13.94 10.38 3.24
CA ARG A 65 -14.57 9.06 3.10
C ARG A 65 -13.52 7.97 2.89
N ARG A 66 -12.57 8.19 1.96
CA ARG A 66 -11.53 7.21 1.62
C ARG A 66 -10.55 6.93 2.76
N LEU A 67 -10.26 7.94 3.57
CA LEU A 67 -9.39 7.83 4.74
C LEU A 67 -10.14 7.48 6.03
N GLY A 68 -11.47 7.37 5.98
CA GLY A 68 -12.31 7.08 7.16
C GLY A 68 -12.31 8.19 8.22
N LEU A 69 -12.07 9.44 7.81
CA LEU A 69 -11.99 10.59 8.71
C LEU A 69 -13.40 11.06 9.10
N ARG A 70 -13.61 11.24 10.41
CA ARG A 70 -14.83 11.81 11.01
C ARG A 70 -14.48 13.05 11.82
N ALA A 71 -15.49 13.85 12.18
CA ALA A 71 -15.29 14.94 13.14
C ALA A 71 -14.63 14.38 14.42
N GLY A 72 -13.63 15.10 14.95
CA GLY A 72 -12.83 14.66 16.10
C GLY A 72 -11.73 13.63 15.78
N THR A 73 -11.57 13.19 14.53
CA THR A 73 -10.45 12.31 14.15
C THR A 73 -9.15 13.09 14.20
N LYS A 74 -8.21 12.66 15.04
CA LYS A 74 -6.84 13.19 15.02
C LYS A 74 -6.14 12.69 13.76
N ILE A 75 -5.37 13.56 13.12
CA ILE A 75 -4.52 13.26 11.96
C ILE A 75 -3.09 13.69 12.26
N ARG A 76 -2.13 13.09 11.57
CA ARG A 76 -0.72 13.47 11.61
C ARG A 76 -0.26 13.82 10.21
N PHE A 77 0.55 14.87 10.13
CA PHE A 77 1.28 15.25 8.93
C PHE A 77 2.69 14.68 9.07
N VAL A 78 3.14 13.95 8.06
CA VAL A 78 4.50 13.43 7.95
C VAL A 78 5.12 14.08 6.73
N ILE A 79 6.28 14.70 6.90
CA ILE A 79 7.05 15.30 5.80
C ILE A 79 8.06 14.25 5.35
N GLU A 80 7.97 13.84 4.08
CA GLU A 80 8.92 12.93 3.43
C GLU A 80 10.05 13.72 2.75
N ALA A 81 11.09 13.01 2.31
CA ALA A 81 12.32 13.62 1.79
C ALA A 81 12.15 14.40 0.47
N ASP A 82 11.01 14.24 -0.21
CA ASP A 82 10.67 14.89 -1.48
C ASP A 82 9.62 16.02 -1.31
N ASP A 83 9.60 16.64 -0.12
CA ASP A 83 8.65 17.67 0.29
C ASP A 83 7.18 17.23 0.20
N ARG A 84 6.94 15.92 0.12
CA ARG A 84 5.59 15.38 0.18
C ARG A 84 5.11 15.34 1.61
N VAL A 85 3.92 15.89 1.80
CA VAL A 85 3.20 15.81 3.05
C VAL A 85 2.22 14.64 2.99
N VAL A 86 2.47 13.61 3.78
CA VAL A 86 1.58 12.47 3.96
C VAL A 86 0.67 12.74 5.16
N VAL A 87 -0.64 12.68 4.91
CA VAL A 87 -1.66 12.76 5.97
C VAL A 87 -2.06 11.36 6.38
N ALA A 88 -1.82 11.01 7.63
CA ALA A 88 -2.21 9.72 8.21
C ALA A 88 -3.17 9.92 9.39
N PRO A 89 -4.11 8.98 9.63
CA PRO A 89 -4.87 8.97 10.89
C PRO A 89 -3.91 8.92 12.08
N GLY A 90 -4.12 9.80 13.05
CA GLY A 90 -3.26 9.99 14.21
C GLY A 90 -3.28 8.78 15.15
N ASP A 91 -4.48 8.26 15.41
CA ASP A 91 -4.70 7.19 16.36
C ASP A 91 -5.29 5.96 15.68
N ARG A 92 -4.45 4.99 15.31
CA ARG A 92 -4.88 3.60 15.23
C ARG A 92 -4.60 2.98 16.57
N SER A 93 -5.62 2.93 17.44
CA SER A 93 -5.52 2.23 18.73
C SER A 93 -4.92 0.83 18.49
N ILE A 94 -3.94 0.43 19.31
CA ILE A 94 -3.40 -0.95 19.29
C ILE A 94 -4.52 -1.97 19.46
N ARG A 95 -5.66 -1.57 20.05
CA ARG A 95 -6.85 -2.38 20.17
C ARG A 95 -7.41 -2.85 18.83
N ARG A 96 -7.19 -2.10 17.74
CA ARG A 96 -7.58 -2.50 16.38
C ARG A 96 -6.75 -3.67 15.85
N LEU A 97 -5.61 -3.99 16.49
CA LEU A 97 -4.78 -5.15 16.15
C LEU A 97 -5.24 -6.43 16.87
N PHE A 98 -5.99 -6.32 17.97
CA PHE A 98 -6.51 -7.52 18.64
C PHE A 98 -7.45 -8.28 17.69
N GLY A 99 -7.20 -9.58 17.56
CA GLY A 99 -7.99 -10.46 16.69
C GLY A 99 -7.62 -10.44 15.21
N ILE A 100 -6.63 -9.63 14.78
CA ILE A 100 -6.12 -9.69 13.39
C ILE A 100 -5.44 -11.03 13.12
N LEU A 101 -4.71 -11.56 14.10
CA LEU A 101 -4.22 -12.93 14.02
C LEU A 101 -5.41 -13.84 14.26
N GLY A 102 -5.87 -14.51 13.19
CA GLY A 102 -6.95 -15.49 13.24
C GLY A 102 -6.61 -16.67 14.15
N LYS A 103 -7.55 -17.60 14.30
CA LYS A 103 -7.34 -18.81 15.10
C LYS A 103 -6.12 -19.58 14.55
N PRO A 104 -5.14 -19.93 15.40
CA PRO A 104 -4.00 -20.69 14.92
C PRO A 104 -4.47 -22.07 14.41
N PRO A 105 -3.84 -22.61 13.35
CA PRO A 105 -4.20 -23.92 12.79
C PRO A 105 -3.98 -25.07 13.78
N ARG A 106 -3.09 -24.88 14.76
CA ARG A 106 -2.83 -25.83 15.85
C ARG A 106 -2.53 -25.08 17.14
N SER A 107 -3.07 -25.57 18.25
CA SER A 107 -2.67 -25.13 19.59
C SER A 107 -1.37 -25.83 20.00
N ALA A 108 -0.43 -25.08 20.57
CA ALA A 108 0.77 -25.66 21.15
C ALA A 108 0.48 -26.27 22.53
N THR A 109 1.17 -27.35 22.89
CA THR A 109 1.17 -27.87 24.27
C THR A 109 2.06 -27.03 25.17
N VAL A 110 1.89 -27.14 26.49
CA VAL A 110 2.72 -26.43 27.47
C VAL A 110 4.19 -26.81 27.33
N GLU A 111 4.47 -28.08 27.03
CA GLU A 111 5.82 -28.62 26.82
C GLU A 111 6.47 -28.02 25.57
N GLU A 112 5.71 -27.90 24.47
CA GLU A 112 6.17 -27.24 23.25
C GLU A 112 6.46 -25.76 23.48
N MET A 113 5.59 -25.06 24.23
CA MET A 113 5.82 -23.67 24.62
C MET A 113 7.08 -23.52 25.47
N LYS A 114 7.26 -24.37 26.49
CA LYS A 114 8.46 -24.37 27.35
C LYS A 114 9.73 -24.63 26.54
N LYS A 115 9.68 -25.57 25.58
CA LYS A 115 10.80 -25.85 24.68
C LYS A 115 11.12 -24.62 23.81
N ALA A 116 10.11 -24.01 23.19
CA ALA A 116 10.29 -22.83 22.36
C ALA A 116 10.89 -21.64 23.12
N VAL A 117 10.46 -21.41 24.37
CA VAL A 117 11.02 -20.37 25.25
C VAL A 117 12.49 -20.64 25.56
N ARG A 118 12.86 -21.89 25.88
CA ARG A 118 14.26 -22.27 26.12
C ARG A 118 15.12 -22.07 24.87
N ASP A 119 14.66 -22.57 23.73
CA ASP A 119 15.39 -22.48 22.46
C ASP A 119 15.62 -20.99 22.10
N ALA A 120 14.60 -20.15 22.22
CA ALA A 120 14.70 -18.71 21.97
C ALA A 120 15.66 -17.99 22.94
N ALA A 121 15.68 -18.37 24.22
CA ALA A 121 16.61 -17.82 25.21
C ALA A 121 18.06 -18.18 24.87
N VAL A 122 18.32 -19.43 24.49
CA VAL A 122 19.64 -19.89 24.06
C VAL A 122 20.09 -19.16 22.80
N ASP A 123 19.21 -19.00 21.81
CA ASP A 123 19.54 -18.30 20.56
C ASP A 123 19.79 -16.81 20.77
N ARG A 124 19.06 -16.16 21.69
CA ARG A 124 19.34 -14.79 22.09
C ARG A 124 20.71 -14.67 22.75
N PHE A 125 21.05 -15.60 23.65
CA PHE A 125 22.35 -15.61 24.32
C PHE A 125 23.48 -15.81 23.31
N ARG A 126 23.38 -16.81 22.41
CA ARG A 126 24.35 -17.08 21.35
C ARG A 126 24.60 -15.86 20.45
N ARG A 127 23.54 -15.13 20.09
CA ARG A 127 23.65 -13.87 19.33
C ARG A 127 24.41 -12.79 20.10
N ALA A 128 24.19 -12.69 21.41
CA ALA A 128 24.88 -11.71 22.26
C ALA A 128 26.36 -12.05 22.48
N VAL A 129 26.72 -13.33 22.61
CA VAL A 129 28.10 -13.75 22.91
C VAL A 129 28.95 -14.08 21.68
N GLY A 130 28.47 -13.81 20.46
CA GLY A 130 29.24 -13.91 19.21
C GLY A 130 29.67 -15.33 18.78
N LYS A 131 29.36 -16.38 19.55
CA LYS A 131 29.65 -17.77 19.18
C LYS A 131 28.54 -18.31 18.27
N ARG A 132 28.66 -18.06 16.97
CA ARG A 132 28.06 -18.98 15.98
C ARG A 132 28.93 -20.23 15.92
N LYS A 133 28.28 -21.39 16.00
CA LYS A 133 28.85 -22.65 15.52
C LYS A 133 28.44 -22.79 14.05
#